data_AF-A0A929ZEC8-F1
#
_entry.id   AF-A0A929ZEC8-F1
#
_cell.length_a   1.000
_cell.length_b   1.000
_cell.length_c   1.000
_cell.angle_alpha   90.00
_cell.angle_beta   90.00
_cell.angle_gamma   90.00
#
_symmetry.space_group_name_H-M   'P 1'
#
loop_
_entity.id
_entity.type
_entity.pdbx_description
1 polymer ?
#
loop_
_entity_poly.entity_id
_entity_poly.type
_entity_poly.pdbx_seq_one_letter_code
_entity_poly.pdbx_strand_id
1 'polypeptide(L)'
;MLRKNCKAIILLLILVTFLSACGSSAKPDETENITTHSVTIKIDFHSNFIFDKYDVTLTADGNQDLITLKHGKDGEVTVELAEGMHSLSFHKKSDKSINGDDTLDVSSDVAVGYEISCKGDRVEVKRLYANYAEKEEKKQAEVGCTNEDFSGQNYTQVIYQLMKFGFTNINEVIKYDIKDGNYKKGDVELVTIDGKKDYKKGDVFNADVKVIVTYHFPVDEDPSRINEKNN
;
A
#
# COMPACT_ATOMS: atom_id res chain seq x y z
N MET A 1 60.58 19.29 -5.59
CA MET A 1 60.93 18.34 -6.68
C MET A 1 59.80 17.35 -6.85
N LEU A 2 59.32 17.20 -8.09
CA LEU A 2 58.35 16.20 -8.56
C LEU A 2 58.60 14.77 -8.03
N ARG A 3 57.56 14.05 -7.62
CA ARG A 3 57.01 12.92 -8.41
C ARG A 3 55.80 12.24 -7.72
N LYS A 4 54.78 12.04 -8.55
CA LYS A 4 53.64 11.11 -8.39
C LYS A 4 54.10 9.76 -7.86
N ASN A 5 53.27 9.12 -7.02
CA ASN A 5 53.17 7.66 -6.92
C ASN A 5 51.77 7.24 -6.44
N CYS A 6 50.91 6.90 -7.40
CA CYS A 6 49.77 5.99 -7.22
C CYS A 6 50.30 4.64 -6.74
N LYS A 7 49.80 4.08 -5.62
CA LYS A 7 49.78 2.63 -5.39
C LYS A 7 48.59 2.20 -4.53
N ALA A 8 47.70 1.47 -5.19
CA ALA A 8 46.94 0.31 -4.73
C ALA A 8 46.01 0.46 -3.51
N ILE A 9 44.72 0.74 -3.79
CA ILE A 9 43.64 0.20 -2.97
C ILE A 9 43.58 -1.30 -3.27
N ILE A 10 43.90 -2.10 -2.26
CA ILE A 10 43.81 -3.55 -2.29
C ILE A 10 42.33 -3.90 -2.42
N LEU A 11 41.91 -4.29 -3.62
CA LEU A 11 40.64 -4.94 -3.85
C LEU A 11 40.73 -6.33 -3.21
N LEU A 12 40.14 -6.48 -2.03
CA LEU A 12 40.01 -7.77 -1.36
C LEU A 12 38.97 -8.60 -2.13
N LEU A 13 39.44 -9.31 -3.16
CA LEU A 13 38.72 -10.39 -3.81
C LEU A 13 38.56 -11.53 -2.79
N ILE A 14 37.45 -11.51 -2.05
CA ILE A 14 37.01 -12.70 -1.31
C ILE A 14 36.54 -13.71 -2.34
N LEU A 15 37.46 -14.62 -2.70
CA LEU A 15 37.19 -15.85 -3.43
C LEU A 15 36.34 -16.74 -2.51
N VAL A 16 35.02 -16.62 -2.59
CA VAL A 16 34.12 -17.58 -1.94
C VAL A 16 34.18 -18.86 -2.77
N THR A 17 34.99 -19.80 -2.29
CA THR A 17 35.02 -21.17 -2.81
C THR A 17 33.65 -21.80 -2.61
N PHE A 18 33.01 -22.20 -3.72
CA PHE A 18 31.84 -23.06 -3.71
C PHE A 18 32.18 -24.38 -2.97
N LEU A 19 31.62 -24.54 -1.77
CA LEU A 19 31.37 -25.85 -1.20
C LEU A 19 29.86 -26.10 -1.35
N SER A 20 29.56 -26.98 -2.29
CA SER A 20 28.24 -27.51 -2.59
C SER A 20 27.72 -28.26 -1.37
N ALA A 21 26.71 -27.69 -0.72
CA ALA A 21 25.80 -28.41 0.17
C ALA A 21 24.39 -28.22 -0.38
N CYS A 22 23.79 -29.32 -0.82
CA CYS A 22 22.43 -29.37 -1.35
C CYS A 22 21.45 -29.04 -0.21
N GLY A 23 20.69 -27.98 -0.38
CA GLY A 23 19.65 -27.54 0.55
C GLY A 23 19.00 -26.30 -0.03
N SER A 24 17.89 -26.47 -0.72
CA SER A 24 17.12 -25.38 -1.31
C SER A 24 16.63 -24.46 -0.19
N SER A 25 17.31 -23.34 -0.01
CA SER A 25 16.74 -22.15 0.61
C SER A 25 16.91 -21.01 -0.37
N ALA A 26 15.83 -20.70 -1.08
CA ALA A 26 15.71 -19.45 -1.81
C ALA A 26 15.96 -18.31 -0.81
N LYS A 27 16.93 -17.45 -1.13
CA LYS A 27 17.10 -16.16 -0.46
C LYS A 27 15.85 -15.32 -0.74
N PRO A 28 15.30 -14.58 0.24
CA PRO A 28 14.34 -13.54 -0.06
C PRO A 28 15.11 -12.36 -0.64
N ASP A 29 14.97 -12.15 -1.93
CA ASP A 29 15.33 -10.89 -2.58
C ASP A 29 14.20 -10.54 -3.56
N GLU A 30 13.16 -9.89 -3.03
CA GLU A 30 12.23 -9.10 -3.82
C GLU A 30 12.09 -7.75 -3.12
N THR A 31 12.78 -6.74 -3.65
CA THR A 31 12.41 -5.36 -3.41
C THR A 31 11.00 -5.17 -3.96
N GLU A 32 9.98 -5.15 -3.09
CA GLU A 32 8.64 -4.73 -3.49
C GLU A 32 8.75 -3.34 -4.11
N ASN A 33 8.43 -3.22 -5.39
CA ASN A 33 8.27 -1.93 -6.03
C ASN A 33 6.95 -1.36 -5.51
N ILE A 34 7.02 -0.64 -4.39
CA ILE A 34 5.87 0.05 -3.79
C ILE A 34 5.60 1.26 -4.66
N THR A 35 4.51 1.24 -5.42
CA THR A 35 4.03 2.40 -6.15
C THR A 35 3.80 3.53 -5.14
N THR A 36 4.42 4.68 -5.39
CA THR A 36 4.16 5.91 -4.63
C THR A 36 3.45 6.92 -5.51
N HIS A 37 2.74 7.83 -4.87
CA HIS A 37 2.06 8.95 -5.52
C HIS A 37 2.44 10.25 -4.80
N SER A 38 2.51 11.33 -5.57
CA SER A 38 2.79 12.67 -5.08
C SER A 38 1.56 13.23 -4.38
N VAL A 39 1.67 13.48 -3.08
CA VAL A 39 0.61 14.05 -2.24
C VAL A 39 1.00 15.48 -1.88
N THR A 40 0.23 16.45 -2.38
CA THR A 40 0.37 17.87 -2.01
C THR A 40 -0.68 18.24 -0.97
N ILE A 41 -0.24 18.65 0.21
CA ILE A 41 -1.08 18.99 1.36
C ILE A 41 -1.00 20.50 1.57
N LYS A 42 -2.13 21.19 1.39
CA LYS A 42 -2.30 22.62 1.64
C LYS A 42 -3.07 22.84 2.92
N ILE A 43 -2.59 23.72 3.78
CA ILE A 43 -3.11 23.93 5.12
C ILE A 43 -3.36 25.42 5.33
N ASP A 44 -4.63 25.77 5.48
CA ASP A 44 -5.10 27.08 5.89
C ASP A 44 -5.21 27.09 7.43
N PHE A 45 -4.28 27.77 8.11
CA PHE A 45 -4.20 27.76 9.57
C PHE A 45 -4.84 29.03 10.13
N HIS A 46 -6.10 28.92 10.53
CA HIS A 46 -6.84 30.03 11.10
C HIS A 46 -6.26 30.49 12.45
N SER A 47 -5.88 31.76 12.51
CA SER A 47 -5.46 32.38 13.76
C SER A 47 -6.65 32.67 14.66
N ASN A 48 -6.53 32.31 15.92
CA ASN A 48 -7.55 32.56 16.93
C ASN A 48 -7.10 33.70 17.85
N PHE A 49 -7.95 34.72 18.05
CA PHE A 49 -7.59 35.87 18.89
C PHE A 49 -7.80 35.62 20.40
N ILE A 50 -8.61 34.62 20.79
CA ILE A 50 -9.11 34.41 22.18
C ILE A 50 -8.86 32.97 22.70
N PHE A 51 -8.29 32.07 21.88
CA PHE A 51 -8.06 30.64 22.24
C PHE A 51 -6.56 30.30 22.29
N ASP A 52 -6.23 29.10 22.78
CA ASP A 52 -4.85 28.59 22.85
C ASP A 52 -4.09 28.77 21.53
N LYS A 53 -2.82 29.17 21.64
CA LYS A 53 -1.92 29.39 20.51
C LYS A 53 -0.75 28.44 20.62
N TYR A 54 -0.59 27.58 19.63
CA TYR A 54 0.55 26.68 19.56
C TYR A 54 0.89 26.32 18.11
N ASP A 55 2.13 25.90 17.91
CA ASP A 55 2.61 25.39 16.64
C ASP A 55 2.03 23.99 16.40
N VAL A 56 1.60 23.72 15.17
CA VAL A 56 1.02 22.43 14.75
C VAL A 56 2.01 21.73 13.82
N THR A 57 2.21 20.44 14.05
CA THR A 57 3.06 19.57 13.24
C THR A 57 2.19 18.54 12.54
N LEU A 58 2.45 18.33 11.25
CA LEU A 58 1.78 17.32 10.44
C LEU A 58 2.70 16.10 10.27
N THR A 59 2.16 14.91 10.49
CA THR A 59 2.80 13.61 10.19
C THR A 59 1.87 12.72 9.38
N ALA A 60 2.43 11.87 8.52
CA ALA A 60 1.72 10.76 7.89
C ALA A 60 2.12 9.42 8.54
N ASP A 61 1.14 8.59 8.86
CA ASP A 61 1.25 7.26 9.50
C ASP A 61 2.12 7.22 10.76
N GLY A 62 2.14 8.32 11.52
CA GLY A 62 2.97 8.45 12.71
C GLY A 62 4.49 8.46 12.44
N ASN A 63 4.90 8.62 11.18
CA ASN A 63 6.30 8.72 10.77
C ASN A 63 6.87 10.13 11.03
N GLN A 64 7.94 10.47 10.31
CA GLN A 64 8.62 11.76 10.40
C GLN A 64 7.71 12.96 10.15
N ASP A 65 8.01 14.07 10.82
CA ASP A 65 7.32 15.34 10.65
C ASP A 65 7.44 15.80 9.19
N LEU A 66 6.30 16.04 8.53
CA LEU A 66 6.25 16.56 7.17
C LEU A 66 6.47 18.08 7.16
N ILE A 67 5.81 18.77 8.08
CA ILE A 67 5.92 20.22 8.26
C ILE A 67 5.50 20.63 9.68
N THR A 68 6.12 21.68 10.21
CA THR A 68 5.66 22.37 11.43
C THR A 68 5.26 23.80 11.09
N LEU A 69 4.00 24.15 11.37
CA LEU A 69 3.42 25.46 11.14
C LEU A 69 3.40 26.29 12.42
N LYS A 70 3.78 27.57 12.29
CA LYS A 70 3.54 28.56 13.35
C LYS A 70 2.05 28.85 13.43
N HIS A 71 1.53 29.08 14.63
CA HIS A 71 0.12 29.43 14.81
C HIS A 71 -0.33 30.56 13.87
N GLY A 72 -1.42 30.33 13.14
CA GLY A 72 -1.98 31.32 12.23
C GLY A 72 -1.19 31.52 10.93
N LYS A 73 -0.26 30.61 10.61
CA LYS A 73 0.53 30.63 9.39
C LYS A 73 0.21 29.40 8.57
N ASP A 74 -0.36 29.66 7.40
CA ASP A 74 -0.65 28.66 6.37
C ASP A 74 0.63 27.95 5.93
N GLY A 75 0.48 26.80 5.30
CA GLY A 75 1.60 26.08 4.73
C GLY A 75 1.20 25.07 3.68
N GLU A 76 2.22 24.59 2.98
CA GLU A 76 2.09 23.61 1.92
C GLU A 76 3.30 22.67 2.00
N VAL A 77 3.05 21.38 1.81
CA VAL A 77 4.10 20.37 1.71
C VAL A 77 3.70 19.34 0.65
N THR A 78 4.68 18.88 -0.12
CA THR A 78 4.52 17.76 -1.05
C THR A 78 5.37 16.59 -0.55
N VAL A 79 4.77 15.40 -0.50
CA VAL A 79 5.40 14.16 -0.02
C VAL A 79 5.00 13.00 -0.93
N GLU A 80 5.90 12.05 -1.13
CA GLU A 80 5.61 10.77 -1.77
C GLU A 80 5.07 9.78 -0.74
N LEU A 81 3.84 9.30 -0.92
CA LEU A 81 3.24 8.26 -0.08
C LEU A 81 2.96 7.03 -0.93
N ALA A 82 3.02 5.85 -0.30
CA ALA A 82 2.68 4.59 -0.95
C ALA A 82 1.22 4.59 -1.43
N GLU A 83 0.89 3.76 -2.41
CA GLU A 83 -0.52 3.55 -2.77
C GLU A 83 -1.27 2.87 -1.63
N GLY A 84 -2.34 3.51 -1.13
CA GLY A 84 -3.16 2.97 -0.03
C GLY A 84 -3.78 4.03 0.88
N MET A 85 -4.36 3.57 1.99
CA MET A 85 -4.96 4.44 3.00
C MET A 85 -3.90 4.90 4.01
N HIS A 86 -3.74 6.22 4.13
CA HIS A 86 -2.76 6.87 5.02
C HIS A 86 -3.45 7.66 6.13
N SER A 87 -2.91 7.60 7.34
CA SER A 87 -3.35 8.44 8.46
C SER A 87 -2.58 9.75 8.47
N LEU A 88 -3.29 10.88 8.49
CA LEU A 88 -2.70 12.20 8.67
C LEU A 88 -3.01 12.69 10.09
N SER A 89 -1.98 13.10 10.82
CA SER A 89 -2.13 13.65 12.18
C SER A 89 -1.57 15.05 12.27
N PHE A 90 -2.44 15.99 12.64
CA PHE A 90 -2.12 17.38 12.94
C PHE A 90 -2.06 17.54 14.46
N HIS A 91 -0.87 17.65 15.03
CA HIS A 91 -0.71 17.65 16.48
C HIS A 91 0.09 18.84 16.98
N LYS A 92 -0.14 19.24 18.22
CA LYS A 92 0.65 20.27 18.88
C LYS A 92 2.10 19.82 18.97
N LYS A 93 3.03 20.69 18.51
CA LYS A 93 4.46 20.38 18.41
C LYS A 93 5.07 19.78 19.70
N SER A 94 4.65 20.28 20.86
CA SER A 94 5.19 19.88 22.16
C SER A 94 4.43 18.74 22.86
N ASP A 95 3.26 18.35 22.33
CA ASP A 95 2.35 17.40 22.99
C ASP A 95 1.46 16.73 21.92
N LYS A 96 1.82 15.50 21.54
CA LYS A 96 1.12 14.77 20.48
C LYS A 96 -0.29 14.31 20.88
N SER A 97 -0.66 14.36 22.17
CA SER A 97 -2.03 14.02 22.62
C SER A 97 -3.06 15.10 22.29
N ILE A 98 -2.59 16.33 22.03
CA ILE A 98 -3.43 17.42 21.52
C ILE A 98 -3.32 17.36 19.99
N ASN A 99 -4.23 16.62 19.36
CA ASN A 99 -4.20 16.36 17.94
C ASN A 99 -5.58 16.52 17.29
N GLY A 100 -5.58 16.45 15.97
CA GLY A 100 -6.72 16.26 15.10
C GLY A 100 -6.24 15.46 13.91
N ASP A 101 -7.00 14.43 13.54
CA ASP A 101 -6.56 13.44 12.56
C ASP A 101 -7.52 13.38 11.37
N ASP A 102 -7.01 12.94 10.23
CA ASP A 102 -7.80 12.59 9.04
C ASP A 102 -7.19 11.35 8.37
N THR A 103 -7.89 10.72 7.44
CA THR A 103 -7.39 9.58 6.66
C THR A 103 -7.49 9.88 5.16
N LEU A 104 -6.38 9.80 4.45
CA LEU A 104 -6.29 10.08 3.02
C LEU A 104 -6.13 8.76 2.24
N ASP A 105 -7.02 8.54 1.28
CA ASP A 105 -6.77 7.54 0.23
C ASP A 105 -5.71 8.10 -0.72
N VAL A 106 -4.66 7.34 -0.98
CA VAL A 106 -3.59 7.68 -1.93
C VAL A 106 -3.67 6.66 -3.06
N SER A 107 -4.69 6.81 -3.91
CA SER A 107 -4.93 5.93 -5.07
C SER A 107 -4.34 6.48 -6.38
N SER A 108 -4.00 7.77 -6.41
CA SER A 108 -3.23 8.49 -7.42
C SER A 108 -2.57 9.73 -6.80
N ASP A 109 -1.80 10.49 -7.57
CA ASP A 109 -1.34 11.82 -7.17
C ASP A 109 -2.53 12.65 -6.68
N VAL A 110 -2.40 13.31 -5.53
CA VAL A 110 -3.53 14.00 -4.91
C VAL A 110 -3.12 15.34 -4.33
N ALA A 111 -3.90 16.37 -4.62
CA ALA A 111 -3.83 17.66 -3.92
C ALA A 111 -4.98 17.75 -2.92
N VAL A 112 -4.66 17.79 -1.62
CA VAL A 112 -5.63 17.83 -0.53
C VAL A 112 -5.49 19.15 0.25
N GLY A 113 -6.63 19.75 0.57
CA GLY A 113 -6.70 21.01 1.31
C GLY A 113 -7.35 20.85 2.68
N TYR A 114 -6.77 21.49 3.68
CA TYR A 114 -7.23 21.47 5.07
C TYR A 114 -7.38 22.88 5.63
N GLU A 115 -8.44 23.10 6.39
CA GLU A 115 -8.54 24.20 7.34
C GLU A 115 -8.24 23.64 8.74
N ILE A 116 -7.33 24.29 9.47
CA ILE A 116 -7.03 23.91 10.86
C ILE A 116 -7.16 25.10 11.82
N SER A 117 -7.52 24.81 13.08
CA SER A 117 -7.47 25.80 14.14
C SER A 117 -7.14 25.18 15.50
N CYS A 118 -6.47 25.94 16.37
CA CYS A 118 -6.13 25.48 17.72
C CYS A 118 -7.35 25.53 18.65
N LYS A 119 -7.59 24.42 19.36
CA LYS A 119 -8.45 24.34 20.55
C LYS A 119 -7.61 23.84 21.74
N GLY A 120 -8.13 23.96 22.95
CA GLY A 120 -7.38 23.66 24.16
C GLY A 120 -7.04 22.17 24.33
N ASP A 121 -7.92 21.28 23.89
CA ASP A 121 -7.78 19.83 24.02
C ASP A 121 -7.48 19.11 22.69
N ARG A 122 -7.54 19.81 21.55
CA ARG A 122 -7.39 19.21 20.21
C ARG A 122 -6.96 20.24 19.16
N VAL A 123 -6.55 19.74 18.00
CA VAL A 123 -6.51 20.53 16.76
C VAL A 123 -7.84 20.30 16.03
N GLU A 124 -8.58 21.36 15.73
CA GLU A 124 -9.75 21.24 14.86
C GLU A 124 -9.26 21.11 13.42
N VAL A 125 -9.67 20.05 12.71
CA VAL A 125 -9.24 19.76 11.33
C VAL A 125 -10.47 19.58 10.46
N LYS A 126 -10.54 20.34 9.36
CA LYS A 126 -11.60 20.23 8.36
C LYS A 126 -10.99 20.08 6.98
N ARG A 127 -11.24 18.94 6.33
CA ARG A 127 -10.90 18.77 4.92
C ARG A 127 -11.77 19.70 4.06
N LEU A 128 -11.13 20.50 3.21
CA LEU A 128 -11.79 21.40 2.26
C LEU A 128 -12.03 20.70 0.91
N TYR A 129 -11.03 19.95 0.43
CA TYR A 129 -11.09 19.20 -0.82
C TYR A 129 -10.05 18.09 -0.84
N ALA A 130 -10.21 17.12 -1.74
CA ALA A 130 -9.20 16.17 -2.17
C ALA A 130 -9.34 15.98 -3.68
N ASN A 131 -8.39 16.52 -4.43
CA ASN A 131 -8.38 16.50 -5.89
C ASN A 131 -7.36 15.47 -6.36
N TYR A 132 -7.87 14.31 -6.75
CA TYR A 132 -7.08 13.24 -7.33
C TYR A 132 -6.74 13.55 -8.78
N ALA A 133 -5.49 13.34 -9.17
CA ALA A 133 -5.12 13.26 -10.57
C ALA A 133 -5.93 12.13 -11.21
N GLU A 134 -6.42 12.36 -12.42
CA GLU A 134 -7.04 11.30 -13.22
C GLU A 134 -6.05 10.15 -13.30
N LYS A 135 -6.41 9.02 -12.67
CA LYS A 135 -5.65 7.78 -12.84
C LYS A 135 -5.81 7.42 -14.31
N GLU A 136 -4.71 7.26 -15.04
CA GLU A 136 -4.81 6.61 -16.34
C GLU A 136 -5.40 5.22 -16.08
N GLU A 137 -6.68 5.03 -16.44
CA GLU A 137 -7.23 3.70 -16.52
C GLU A 137 -6.39 2.97 -17.54
N LYS A 138 -5.56 2.04 -17.04
CA LYS A 138 -4.89 1.08 -17.89
C LYS A 138 -5.98 0.42 -18.71
N LYS A 139 -6.05 0.71 -20.01
CA LYS A 139 -6.95 -0.02 -20.91
C LYS A 139 -6.52 -1.47 -21.07
N GLN A 140 -5.25 -1.74 -20.78
CA GLN A 140 -4.63 -3.04 -20.87
C GLN A 140 -3.84 -3.37 -19.60
N ALA A 141 -3.97 -4.61 -19.14
CA ALA A 141 -3.22 -5.18 -18.04
C ALA A 141 -2.24 -6.22 -18.59
N GLU A 142 -0.97 -6.10 -18.20
CA GLU A 142 0.06 -7.10 -18.51
C GLU A 142 0.24 -8.01 -17.29
N VAL A 143 0.11 -9.32 -17.49
CA VAL A 143 0.22 -10.29 -16.40
C VAL A 143 1.69 -10.52 -16.07
N GLY A 144 2.07 -10.33 -14.80
CA GLY A 144 3.46 -10.49 -14.34
C GLY A 144 3.89 -11.92 -14.03
N CYS A 145 2.98 -12.89 -14.09
CA CYS A 145 3.15 -14.27 -13.61
C CYS A 145 2.23 -15.27 -14.33
N THR A 146 2.28 -16.53 -13.92
CA THR A 146 1.43 -17.65 -14.40
C THR A 146 0.35 -18.01 -13.37
N ASN A 147 -0.62 -18.82 -13.77
CA ASN A 147 -1.62 -19.33 -12.83
C ASN A 147 -1.00 -20.17 -11.70
N GLU A 148 0.03 -20.96 -12.02
CA GLU A 148 0.74 -21.79 -11.05
C GLU A 148 1.44 -20.96 -9.97
N ASP A 149 1.91 -19.75 -10.31
CA ASP A 149 2.54 -18.86 -9.34
C ASP A 149 1.54 -18.40 -8.27
N PHE A 150 0.25 -18.27 -8.59
CA PHE A 150 -0.79 -17.87 -7.63
C PHE A 150 -1.25 -19.00 -6.70
N SER A 151 -1.03 -20.27 -7.09
CA SER A 151 -1.57 -21.42 -6.36
C SER A 151 -1.00 -21.49 -4.94
N GLY A 152 -1.87 -21.59 -3.94
CA GLY A 152 -1.51 -21.64 -2.52
C GLY A 152 -1.10 -20.30 -1.90
N GLN A 153 -1.14 -19.19 -2.64
CA GLN A 153 -1.04 -17.85 -2.05
C GLN A 153 -2.36 -17.45 -1.39
N ASN A 154 -2.31 -16.47 -0.49
CA ASN A 154 -3.52 -15.92 0.11
C ASN A 154 -4.29 -15.06 -0.92
N TYR A 155 -5.60 -15.29 -1.05
CA TYR A 155 -6.45 -14.63 -2.05
C TYR A 155 -6.40 -13.10 -2.01
N THR A 156 -6.26 -12.48 -0.83
CA THR A 156 -6.17 -11.01 -0.73
C THR A 156 -4.91 -10.47 -1.40
N GLN A 157 -3.78 -11.17 -1.26
CA GLN A 157 -2.52 -10.81 -1.89
C GLN A 157 -2.60 -11.00 -3.41
N VAL A 158 -3.24 -12.08 -3.85
CA VAL A 158 -3.46 -12.35 -5.29
C VAL A 158 -4.35 -11.28 -5.93
N ILE A 159 -5.46 -10.89 -5.28
CA ILE A 159 -6.33 -9.81 -5.75
C ILE A 159 -5.55 -8.49 -5.85
N TYR A 160 -4.76 -8.15 -4.84
CA TYR A 160 -3.93 -6.94 -4.86
C TYR A 160 -2.90 -6.96 -6.00
N GLN A 161 -2.24 -8.09 -6.25
CA GLN A 161 -1.32 -8.24 -7.40
C GLN A 161 -2.04 -8.05 -8.74
N LEU A 162 -3.22 -8.64 -8.91
CA LEU A 162 -4.04 -8.48 -10.13
C LEU A 162 -4.46 -7.01 -10.35
N MET A 163 -4.83 -6.30 -9.27
CA MET A 163 -5.11 -4.86 -9.34
C MET A 163 -3.85 -4.07 -9.75
N LYS A 164 -2.67 -4.41 -9.21
CA LYS A 164 -1.39 -3.78 -9.61
C LYS A 164 -1.05 -4.02 -11.08
N PHE A 165 -1.35 -5.20 -11.62
CA PHE A 165 -1.20 -5.48 -13.06
C PHE A 165 -2.13 -4.60 -13.92
N GLY A 166 -3.24 -4.14 -13.33
CA GLY A 166 -4.18 -3.21 -13.95
C GLY A 166 -5.57 -3.77 -14.14
N PHE A 167 -5.87 -4.98 -13.65
CA PHE A 167 -7.21 -5.56 -13.77
C PHE A 167 -8.20 -4.85 -12.86
N THR A 168 -9.39 -4.53 -13.40
CA THR A 168 -10.44 -3.79 -12.68
C THR A 168 -11.69 -4.62 -12.41
N ASN A 169 -11.89 -5.73 -13.15
CA ASN A 169 -13.06 -6.61 -13.03
C ASN A 169 -12.68 -7.96 -12.42
N ILE A 170 -12.35 -7.95 -11.12
CA ILE A 170 -11.95 -9.14 -10.37
C ILE A 170 -13.14 -9.66 -9.57
N ASN A 171 -13.44 -10.95 -9.72
CA ASN A 171 -14.52 -11.65 -9.05
C ASN A 171 -13.95 -12.80 -8.22
N GLU A 172 -14.64 -13.12 -7.13
CA GLU A 172 -14.23 -14.14 -6.17
C GLU A 172 -15.16 -15.35 -6.24
N VAL A 173 -14.59 -16.56 -6.16
CA VAL A 173 -15.33 -17.81 -6.01
C VAL A 173 -14.77 -18.56 -4.79
N ILE A 174 -15.58 -18.59 -3.73
CA ILE A 174 -15.22 -19.25 -2.47
C ILE A 174 -15.64 -20.71 -2.52
N LYS A 175 -14.69 -21.61 -2.26
CA LYS A 175 -14.95 -23.04 -2.05
C LYS A 175 -14.90 -23.35 -0.55
N TYR A 176 -16.06 -23.60 0.04
CA TYR A 176 -16.17 -24.04 1.43
C TYR A 176 -15.94 -25.56 1.54
N ASP A 177 -14.67 -26.00 1.42
CA ASP A 177 -14.29 -27.41 1.33
C ASP A 177 -13.17 -27.84 2.29
N ILE A 178 -12.63 -26.91 3.09
CA ILE A 178 -11.63 -27.24 4.10
C ILE A 178 -12.31 -27.95 5.27
N LYS A 179 -12.00 -29.23 5.45
CA LYS A 179 -12.44 -30.06 6.59
C LYS A 179 -11.31 -30.30 7.59
N ASP A 180 -10.11 -30.65 7.09
CA ASP A 180 -8.89 -30.86 7.88
C ASP A 180 -7.65 -30.77 6.96
N GLY A 181 -6.65 -29.96 7.33
CA GLY A 181 -5.23 -30.06 6.92
C GLY A 181 -4.82 -29.92 5.43
N ASN A 182 -5.73 -29.92 4.47
CA ASN A 182 -5.39 -29.98 3.03
C ASN A 182 -5.07 -28.62 2.41
N TYR A 183 -5.69 -27.54 2.91
CA TYR A 183 -5.49 -26.17 2.47
C TYR A 183 -5.52 -25.26 3.69
N LYS A 184 -4.80 -24.14 3.64
CA LYS A 184 -4.99 -23.06 4.60
C LYS A 184 -6.17 -22.21 4.14
N LYS A 185 -6.83 -21.58 5.12
CA LYS A 185 -7.91 -20.63 4.85
C LYS A 185 -7.41 -19.52 3.92
N GLY A 186 -8.12 -19.32 2.81
CA GLY A 186 -7.81 -18.31 1.81
C GLY A 186 -6.76 -18.73 0.78
N ASP A 187 -6.30 -19.98 0.77
CA ASP A 187 -5.40 -20.49 -0.28
C ASP A 187 -6.09 -20.47 -1.64
N VAL A 188 -5.44 -19.85 -2.63
CA VAL A 188 -5.91 -19.79 -4.01
C VAL A 188 -5.71 -21.12 -4.74
N GLU A 189 -6.75 -21.61 -5.39
CA GLU A 189 -6.72 -22.80 -6.25
C GLU A 189 -6.40 -22.42 -7.71
N LEU A 190 -7.08 -21.39 -8.21
CA LEU A 190 -7.12 -21.07 -9.64
C LEU A 190 -7.44 -19.59 -9.85
N VAL A 191 -6.68 -18.95 -10.73
CA VAL A 191 -6.97 -17.64 -11.27
C VAL A 191 -7.20 -17.76 -12.78
N THR A 192 -8.39 -17.40 -13.25
CA THR A 192 -8.67 -17.31 -14.68
C THR A 192 -8.76 -15.86 -15.13
N ILE A 193 -8.18 -15.55 -16.28
CA ILE A 193 -8.21 -14.22 -16.91
C ILE A 193 -8.88 -14.40 -18.27
N ASP A 194 -10.03 -13.76 -18.47
CA ASP A 194 -10.85 -13.92 -19.67
C ASP A 194 -11.18 -15.42 -19.96
N GLY A 195 -11.41 -16.18 -18.89
CA GLY A 195 -11.68 -17.63 -18.95
C GLY A 195 -10.46 -18.51 -19.26
N LYS A 196 -9.26 -17.95 -19.40
CA LYS A 196 -8.01 -18.68 -19.67
C LYS A 196 -7.23 -18.93 -18.38
N LYS A 197 -6.49 -20.03 -18.34
CA LYS A 197 -5.58 -20.38 -17.23
C LYS A 197 -4.13 -20.61 -17.67
N ASP A 198 -3.90 -20.65 -18.98
CA ASP A 198 -2.61 -20.91 -19.63
C ASP A 198 -1.89 -19.62 -20.06
N TYR A 199 -2.30 -18.49 -19.48
CA TYR A 199 -1.62 -17.21 -19.66
C TYR A 199 -0.21 -17.26 -19.07
N LYS A 200 0.67 -16.45 -19.63
CA LYS A 200 2.08 -16.38 -19.30
C LYS A 200 2.46 -14.97 -18.88
N LYS A 201 3.58 -14.88 -18.17
CA LYS A 201 4.21 -13.60 -17.88
C LYS A 201 4.46 -12.82 -19.18
N GLY A 202 3.97 -11.58 -19.21
CA GLY A 202 4.02 -10.69 -20.37
C GLY A 202 2.79 -10.73 -21.28
N ASP A 203 1.84 -11.63 -21.04
CA ASP A 203 0.57 -11.61 -21.78
C ASP A 203 -0.25 -10.38 -21.42
N VAL A 204 -0.88 -9.77 -22.42
CA VAL A 204 -1.63 -8.52 -22.29
C VAL A 204 -3.11 -8.78 -22.55
N PHE A 205 -3.94 -8.26 -21.66
CA PHE A 205 -5.41 -8.36 -21.69
C PHE A 205 -6.02 -6.96 -21.60
N ASN A 206 -7.28 -6.79 -22.00
CA ASN A 206 -8.00 -5.58 -21.58
C ASN A 206 -8.15 -5.59 -20.06
N ALA A 207 -8.04 -4.44 -19.41
CA ALA A 207 -8.08 -4.36 -17.95
C ALA A 207 -9.44 -4.76 -17.34
N ASP A 208 -10.52 -4.60 -18.11
CA ASP A 208 -11.90 -4.87 -17.70
C ASP A 208 -12.36 -6.30 -17.99
N VAL A 209 -11.50 -7.15 -18.58
CA VAL A 209 -11.84 -8.57 -18.77
C VAL A 209 -12.14 -9.22 -17.42
N LYS A 210 -13.04 -10.20 -17.44
CA LYS A 210 -13.41 -10.92 -16.24
C LYS A 210 -12.21 -11.72 -15.71
N VAL A 211 -11.78 -11.38 -14.51
CA VAL A 211 -10.83 -12.18 -13.73
C VAL A 211 -11.60 -12.91 -12.63
N ILE A 212 -11.33 -14.19 -12.45
CA ILE A 212 -11.97 -15.01 -11.39
C ILE A 212 -10.87 -15.63 -10.53
N VAL A 213 -10.86 -15.30 -9.24
CA VAL A 213 -10.00 -15.90 -8.22
C VAL A 213 -10.81 -16.93 -7.44
N THR A 214 -10.43 -18.20 -7.54
CA THR A 214 -11.06 -19.31 -6.82
C THR A 214 -10.18 -19.71 -5.64
N TYR A 215 -10.73 -19.79 -4.43
CA TYR A 215 -9.97 -20.06 -3.20
C TYR A 215 -10.77 -20.82 -2.14
N HIS A 216 -10.07 -21.38 -1.15
CA HIS A 216 -10.63 -22.33 -0.18
C HIS A 216 -10.94 -21.70 1.19
N PHE A 217 -12.11 -22.01 1.75
CA PHE A 217 -12.54 -21.64 3.11
C PHE A 217 -13.03 -22.87 3.91
N PRO A 218 -13.01 -22.80 5.26
CA PRO A 218 -13.60 -23.81 6.13
C PRO A 218 -15.08 -24.08 5.86
N VAL A 219 -15.45 -25.36 5.82
CA VAL A 219 -16.84 -25.80 5.55
C VAL A 219 -17.84 -25.23 6.55
N ASP A 220 -17.43 -25.02 7.80
CA ASP A 220 -18.25 -24.45 8.88
C ASP A 220 -18.47 -22.94 8.76
N GLU A 221 -17.70 -22.26 7.91
CA GLU A 221 -17.91 -20.86 7.55
C GLU A 221 -18.87 -20.69 6.35
N ASP A 222 -19.38 -21.77 5.77
CA ASP A 222 -20.35 -21.75 4.67
C ASP A 222 -21.66 -21.08 5.11
N PRO A 223 -22.02 -19.90 4.56
CA PRO A 223 -23.23 -19.17 4.95
C PRO A 223 -24.52 -19.96 4.72
N SER A 224 -24.52 -20.93 3.79
CA SER A 224 -25.68 -21.78 3.53
C SER A 224 -25.96 -22.75 4.70
N ARG A 225 -24.93 -23.13 5.47
CA ARG A 225 -25.02 -24.08 6.59
C ARG A 225 -25.32 -23.43 7.93
N ILE A 226 -25.03 -22.12 8.07
CA ILE A 226 -25.33 -21.36 9.29
C ILE A 226 -26.85 -21.25 9.51
N ASN A 227 -27.65 -21.32 8.44
CA ASN A 227 -29.11 -21.21 8.50
C ASN A 227 -29.82 -22.52 8.93
N GLU A 228 -29.11 -23.66 8.95
CA GLU A 228 -29.68 -24.96 9.34
C GLU A 228 -29.58 -25.25 10.85
N LYS A 229 -28.73 -24.54 11.60
CA LYS A 229 -28.56 -24.74 13.05
C LYS A 229 -29.56 -23.95 13.92
N ASN A 230 -30.35 -23.06 13.31
CA ASN A 230 -31.30 -22.17 14.01
C ASN A 230 -32.78 -22.50 13.70
N ASN A 231 -33.06 -23.65 13.08
CA ASN A 231 -34.39 -24.21 12.85
C ASN A 231 -34.49 -25.61 13.49
#